data_AF-A0A8S9PUG0-F1
#
_entry.id   AF-A0A8S9PUG0-F1
#
_cell.length_a   1.000
_cell.length_b   1.000
_cell.length_c   1.000
_cell.angle_alpha   90.00
_cell.angle_beta   90.00
_cell.angle_gamma   90.00
#
_symmetry.space_group_name_H-M   'P 1'
#
loop_
_entity.id
_entity.type
_entity.pdbx_description
1 polymer ?
#
loop_
_entity_poly.entity_id
_entity_poly.type
_entity_poly.pdbx_seq_one_letter_code
_entity_poly.pdbx_strand_id
1 'polypeptide(L)' 'MALNVEAKGGNGGKQWDDGFNYECVTKLHVRGGREGIQFIKFEYVKAGETTVGLIHGVSDRCGLTQTV' A
#
# COMPACT_ATOMS: atom_id res chain seq x y z
N MET A 1 -17.60 8.61 -8.16
CA MET A 1 -18.00 7.52 -7.22
C MET A 1 -17.04 6.37 -7.45
N ALA A 2 -16.55 5.73 -6.40
CA ALA A 2 -15.73 4.52 -6.48
C ALA A 2 -16.47 3.40 -5.72
N LEU A 3 -16.44 2.18 -6.25
CA LEU A 3 -16.98 1.03 -5.56
C LEU A 3 -15.98 0.58 -4.48
N ASN A 4 -16.35 0.70 -3.20
CA ASN A 4 -15.57 0.13 -2.11
C ASN A 4 -15.97 -1.33 -1.90
N VAL A 5 -14.97 -2.19 -1.75
CA VAL A 5 -15.17 -3.61 -1.44
C VAL A 5 -14.74 -3.89 -0.01
N GLU A 6 -15.42 -4.82 0.66
CA GLU A 6 -15.12 -5.16 2.06
C GLU A 6 -13.73 -5.82 2.16
N ALA A 7 -12.88 -5.30 3.05
CA ALA A 7 -11.58 -5.87 3.32
C ALA A 7 -11.73 -7.30 3.90
N LYS A 8 -10.94 -8.25 3.37
CA LYS A 8 -10.89 -9.63 3.85
C LYS A 8 -9.61 -9.85 4.63
N GLY A 9 -9.71 -10.24 5.90
CA GLY A 9 -8.57 -10.45 6.78
C GLY A 9 -8.97 -10.51 8.26
N GLY A 10 -7.97 -10.44 9.14
CA GLY A 10 -8.20 -10.32 10.59
C GLY A 10 -8.45 -8.87 11.03
N ASN A 11 -9.06 -8.69 12.20
CA ASN A 11 -9.38 -7.38 12.78
C ASN A 11 -8.17 -6.69 13.47
N GLY A 12 -6.95 -7.12 13.16
CA GLY A 12 -5.72 -6.60 13.75
C GLY A 12 -5.15 -5.39 12.99
N GLY A 13 -4.32 -4.60 13.67
CA GLY A 13 -3.61 -3.47 13.07
C GLY A 13 -4.40 -2.16 13.06
N LYS A 14 -3.91 -1.19 12.29
CA LYS A 14 -4.54 0.14 12.12
C LYS A 14 -5.23 0.18 10.77
N GLN A 15 -6.53 0.52 10.76
CA GLN A 15 -7.27 0.73 9.52
C GLN A 15 -6.67 1.90 8.72
N TRP A 16 -6.56 1.72 7.41
CA TRP A 16 -6.08 2.72 6.47
C TRP A 16 -6.94 2.70 5.20
N ASP A 17 -7.10 3.86 4.60
CA ASP A 17 -7.72 4.09 3.29
C ASP A 17 -7.03 5.30 2.67
N ASP A 18 -6.37 5.12 1.53
CA ASP A 18 -5.66 6.21 0.83
C ASP A 18 -6.64 7.15 0.10
N GLY A 19 -7.91 6.78 0.01
CA GLY A 19 -8.96 7.52 -0.65
C GLY A 19 -9.05 7.24 -2.15
N PHE A 20 -10.00 7.92 -2.80
CA PHE A 20 -10.33 7.71 -4.22
C PHE A 20 -9.87 8.86 -5.13
N ASN A 21 -9.14 9.85 -4.61
CA ASN A 21 -8.75 11.07 -5.34
C ASN A 21 -7.56 10.86 -6.31
N TYR A 22 -7.43 9.66 -6.85
CA TYR A 22 -6.38 9.26 -7.77
C TYR A 22 -7.01 8.73 -9.06
N GLU A 23 -6.33 8.95 -10.19
CA GLU A 23 -6.79 8.48 -11.50
C GLU A 23 -6.59 6.98 -11.65
N CYS A 24 -5.42 6.49 -11.24
CA CYS A 24 -5.09 5.06 -11.26
C CYS A 24 -3.95 4.71 -10.30
N VAL A 25 -3.81 3.41 -10.04
CA VAL A 25 -2.62 2.83 -9.38
C VAL A 25 -1.66 2.40 -10.47
N THR A 26 -0.42 2.91 -10.46
CA THR A 26 0.62 2.55 -11.43
C THR A 26 1.46 1.36 -10.95
N LYS A 27 1.81 1.35 -9.67
CA LYS A 27 2.62 0.28 -9.07
C LYS A 27 2.15 -0.05 -7.68
N LEU A 28 2.28 -1.33 -7.35
CA LEU A 28 2.07 -1.87 -6.02
C LEU A 28 3.40 -2.41 -5.49
N HIS A 29 3.83 -1.89 -4.35
CA HIS A 29 5.00 -2.38 -3.63
C HIS A 29 4.51 -3.23 -2.46
N VAL A 30 4.84 -4.52 -2.49
CA VAL A 30 4.55 -5.44 -1.40
C VAL A 30 5.87 -5.96 -0.87
N ARG A 31 6.09 -5.85 0.43
CA ARG A 31 7.22 -6.49 1.10
C ARG A 31 6.76 -7.70 1.87
N GLY A 32 7.23 -8.87 1.45
CA GLY A 32 7.15 -10.09 2.23
C GLY A 32 8.23 -10.14 3.32
N GLY A 33 7.89 -10.79 4.42
CA GLY A 33 8.77 -11.15 5.52
C GLY A 33 8.62 -12.63 5.89
N ARG A 34 9.23 -13.03 7.00
CA ARG A 34 9.25 -14.43 7.45
C ARG A 34 7.86 -15.02 7.76
N GLU A 35 6.92 -14.18 8.17
CA GLU A 35 5.59 -14.60 8.66
C GLU A 35 4.43 -14.10 7.77
N GLY A 36 4.73 -13.46 6.63
CA GLY A 36 3.71 -12.92 5.74
C GLY A 36 4.09 -11.57 5.15
N ILE A 37 3.10 -10.75 4.81
CA ILE A 37 3.31 -9.41 4.24
C ILE A 37 3.61 -8.42 5.38
N GLN A 38 4.77 -7.76 5.33
CA GLN A 38 5.21 -6.77 6.32
C GLN A 38 4.63 -5.38 6.05
N PHE A 39 4.72 -4.92 4.80
CA PHE A 39 4.13 -3.66 4.39
C PHE A 39 3.68 -3.68 2.93
N ILE A 40 2.73 -2.79 2.65
CA ILE A 40 2.23 -2.52 1.32
C ILE A 40 2.31 -1.01 1.09
N LYS A 41 2.61 -0.60 -0.14
CA LYS A 41 2.64 0.79 -0.57
C LYS A 41 2.20 0.89 -2.02
N PHE A 42 1.43 1.92 -2.34
CA PHE A 42 0.91 2.15 -3.68
C PHE A 42 1.57 3.36 -4.32
N GLU A 43 1.77 3.32 -5.63
CA GLU A 43 2.05 4.50 -6.43
C GLU A 43 0.81 4.84 -7.25
N TYR A 44 0.38 6.08 -7.14
CA TYR A 44 -0.84 6.60 -7.74
C TYR A 44 -0.50 7.62 -8.82
N VAL A 45 -1.38 7.81 -9.79
CA VAL A 45 -1.34 8.96 -10.69
C VAL A 45 -2.41 9.96 -10.27
N LYS A 46 -2.01 11.22 -10.17
CA LYS A 46 -2.91 12.34 -9.89
C LYS A 46 -2.53 13.50 -10.80
N ALA A 47 -3.47 13.92 -11.66
CA ALA A 47 -3.26 15.00 -12.63
C ALA A 47 -2.05 14.74 -13.56
N GLY A 48 -1.83 13.49 -13.95
CA GLY A 48 -0.70 13.09 -14.80
C GLY A 48 0.65 12.96 -14.09
N GLU A 49 0.75 13.26 -12.79
CA GLU A 49 1.96 13.06 -11.99
C GLU A 49 1.87 11.80 -11.13
N THR A 50 2.97 11.05 -11.04
CA THR A 50 3.08 9.88 -10.17
C THR A 50 3.38 10.30 -8.74
N THR A 51 2.43 10.08 -7.84
CA THR A 51 2.58 10.32 -6.40
C THR A 51 2.71 9.01 -5.66
N VAL A 52 3.67 8.98 -4.75
CA VAL A 52 3.99 7.80 -3.97
C VAL A 52 3.18 7.83 -2.67
N GLY A 53 2.35 6.81 -2.47
CA GLY A 53 1.45 6.69 -1.33
C GLY A 53 2.15 6.38 -0.01
N LEU A 54 1.36 6.39 1.06
CA LEU A 54 1.83 6.04 2.41
C LEU A 54 2.19 4.56 2.48
N ILE A 55 3.09 4.24 3.40
CA ILE A 55 3.44 2.85 3.71
C ILE A 55 2.44 2.34 4.75
N HIS A 56 1.77 1.25 4.40
CA HIS A 56 0.81 0.58 5.26
C HIS A 56 1.41 -0.71 5.79
N GLY A 57 1.75 -0.70 7.08
CA GLY A 57 2.41 -1.82 7.75
C GLY A 57 3.61 -1.36 8.56
N VAL A 58 4.44 -2.31 8.97
CA VAL A 58 5.59 -2.05 9.84
C VAL A 58 6.85 -2.00 8.98
N SER A 59 7.44 -0.81 8.85
CA SER A 59 8.75 -0.63 8.23
C SER A 59 9.89 -0.56 9.26
N ASP A 60 9.62 -0.89 10.52
CA ASP A 60 10.58 -0.78 11.62
C ASP A 60 11.82 -1.65 11.36
N ARG A 61 12.87 -0.97 10.90
CA ARG A 61 14.30 -1.27 11.02
C ARG A 61 14.69 -2.75 11.19
N CYS A 62 14.37 -3.60 10.22
CA CYS A 62 15.28 -4.69 9.83
C CYS A 62 14.86 -5.29 8.48
N GLY A 63 15.59 -4.96 7.42
CA GLY A 63 15.61 -5.76 6.19
C GLY A 63 15.69 -4.93 4.92
N LEU A 64 16.42 -5.49 3.96
CA LEU A 64 16.86 -4.90 2.71
C LEU A 64 15.69 -4.75 1.72
N THR A 65 15.48 -3.55 1.18
CA THR A 65 14.60 -3.33 0.03
C THR A 65 15.38 -3.66 -1.23
N GLN A 66 14.95 -4.67 -1.98
CA GLN A 66 15.50 -4.95 -3.31
C GLN A 66 14.51 -4.42 -4.35
N THR A 67 14.98 -3.50 -5.18
CA THR A 67 14.26 -3.00 -6.35
C THR A 67 14.66 -3.87 -7.54
N VAL A 68 13.70 -4.47 -8.22
CA VAL A 68 13.88 -5.11 -9.54
C VAL A 68 13.34 -4.20 -10.64
#